data_AF-A0A9P7BQG2-F1
#
_entry.id   AF-A0A9P7BQG2-F1
#
_cell.length_a   1.000
_cell.length_b   1.000
_cell.length_c   1.000
_cell.angle_alpha   90.00
_cell.angle_beta   90.00
_cell.angle_gamma   90.00
#
_symmetry.space_group_name_H-M   'P 1'
#
loop_
_entity.id
_entity.type
_entity.pdbx_description
1 polymer ?
#
loop_
_entity_poly.entity_id
_entity_poly.type
_entity_poly.pdbx_seq_one_letter_code
_entity_poly.pdbx_strand_id
1 'polypeptide(L)'
;MPNARKKKQAKNEDFQKKKLKVGKKKAVADNFTDTSFRSKGIFLPNQSINEDKSHEITTSRNLTLSDLLVKLRHPSANVKKEALLGLTDICTNNPTLMVSSLGQIVNGLLKLFIDDDREVRKSTLNYLQETFVDIEKVELQPFMPILIMYTCSAMTHIFEDVRTDAVKFLNLWIQIAPETVVSKFWNRITGNYMSLLSVDANNQQIGSVSMGKNVTTASIKAAATKSHLHIHKNKLGFFSSLSRFFEAGLSENDQDKFWFFLNYLDSKHARESFKRKMEKYNSPNTEEVIVWDMDTKNAFTPLHPLIYSIAPNLSEGYKLATFSHLHLFESSGPKNNNTTNTPGALEANELCKDDRLDSIEKMIETFQPMLVASWLEAAPSVFISTNTIAMTPALELVYEVLKISVIMWRAAVSSQKVSTLSASWLDKHLQTALRHFHVYFPFGADAFGNRGSKVDDVLMQMNILFCELTSLYLLARTMQKNNLRLESRKTAPESNMAPEWTQNVVGHVLGVLGYDGQDEVMSSTSSSFRADHLVSLLPAIWGFLNCIEESETLFEAVVEFQRRCQTSSTKKIASDFIVHIETIQATPHYNGRFTIPRQSA
;
A
#
# COMPACT_ATOMS: atom_id res chain seq x y z
N MET A 1 -9.77 41.23 -101.77
CA MET A 1 -10.15 42.33 -100.85
C MET A 1 -11.01 41.78 -99.72
N PRO A 2 -10.67 41.96 -98.44
CA PRO A 2 -11.53 41.50 -97.35
C PRO A 2 -12.73 42.44 -97.16
N ASN A 3 -13.93 41.84 -97.05
CA ASN A 3 -15.24 42.48 -96.97
C ASN A 3 -15.33 43.57 -95.87
N ALA A 4 -15.68 44.80 -96.29
CA ALA A 4 -15.84 45.98 -95.42
C ALA A 4 -16.84 45.81 -94.26
N ARG A 5 -17.74 44.82 -94.34
CA ARG A 5 -18.76 44.53 -93.32
C ARG A 5 -18.18 43.89 -92.06
N LYS A 6 -17.17 43.00 -92.18
CA LYS A 6 -16.48 42.38 -91.03
C LYS A 6 -15.62 43.39 -90.26
N LYS A 7 -15.02 44.36 -90.96
CA LYS A 7 -14.20 45.42 -90.35
C LYS A 7 -15.04 46.43 -89.55
N LYS A 8 -16.31 46.67 -89.94
CA LYS A 8 -17.27 47.49 -89.18
C LYS A 8 -17.81 46.77 -87.93
N GLN A 9 -17.96 45.45 -87.98
CA GLN A 9 -18.45 44.65 -86.86
C GLN A 9 -17.40 44.54 -85.74
N ALA A 10 -16.14 44.29 -86.10
CA ALA A 10 -15.02 44.32 -85.16
C ALA A 10 -14.81 45.69 -84.48
N LYS A 11 -15.09 46.80 -85.18
CA LYS A 11 -15.08 48.16 -84.58
C LYS A 11 -16.28 48.44 -83.65
N ASN A 12 -17.39 47.70 -83.80
CA ASN A 12 -18.61 47.87 -82.99
C ASN A 12 -18.62 46.99 -81.74
N GLU A 13 -17.67 46.08 -81.59
CA GLU A 13 -17.51 45.22 -80.41
C GLU A 13 -16.71 45.89 -79.30
N ASP A 14 -15.84 46.86 -79.65
CA ASP A 14 -14.91 47.51 -78.72
C ASP A 14 -15.56 48.44 -77.69
N PHE A 15 -16.74 49.01 -77.99
CA PHE A 15 -17.43 49.96 -77.10
C PHE A 15 -18.93 49.68 -76.99
N GLN A 16 -19.29 48.57 -76.35
CA GLN A 16 -20.69 48.24 -76.06
C GLN A 16 -21.16 48.81 -74.73
N LYS A 17 -21.87 49.94 -74.76
CA LYS A 17 -22.55 50.49 -73.57
C LYS A 17 -23.67 49.53 -73.14
N LYS A 18 -23.54 48.98 -71.94
CA LYS A 18 -24.55 48.08 -71.35
C LYS A 18 -25.89 48.84 -71.21
N LYS A 19 -26.97 48.32 -71.81
CA LYS A 19 -28.29 48.97 -71.78
C LYS A 19 -28.72 49.27 -70.34
N LEU A 20 -29.16 50.51 -70.11
CA LEU A 20 -29.62 51.01 -68.81
C LEU A 20 -30.81 50.16 -68.33
N LYS A 21 -30.63 49.37 -67.27
CA LYS A 21 -31.74 48.66 -66.61
C LYS A 21 -32.23 49.54 -65.46
N VAL A 22 -33.44 50.06 -65.60
CA VAL A 22 -34.10 50.92 -64.59
C VAL A 22 -34.18 50.16 -63.25
N GLY A 23 -33.81 50.81 -62.14
CA GLY A 23 -33.82 50.22 -60.79
C GLY A 23 -32.48 49.68 -60.27
N LYS A 24 -31.41 49.63 -61.07
CA LYS A 24 -30.04 49.28 -60.61
C LYS A 24 -29.17 50.53 -60.45
N LYS A 25 -28.26 50.52 -59.47
CA LYS A 25 -27.29 51.62 -59.26
C LYS A 25 -26.55 51.91 -60.57
N LYS A 26 -26.34 53.20 -60.86
CA LYS A 26 -25.66 53.68 -62.06
C LYS A 26 -24.35 52.91 -62.22
N ALA A 27 -24.16 52.28 -63.38
CA ALA A 27 -22.93 51.58 -63.67
C ALA A 27 -21.77 52.57 -63.59
N VAL A 28 -20.71 52.13 -62.93
CA VAL A 28 -19.49 52.91 -62.78
C VAL A 28 -18.85 53.06 -64.18
N ALA A 29 -18.26 54.22 -64.46
CA ALA A 29 -17.75 54.54 -65.80
C ALA A 29 -16.68 53.53 -66.24
N ASP A 30 -16.59 53.23 -67.54
CA ASP A 30 -15.67 52.20 -68.06
C ASP A 30 -14.17 52.54 -67.81
N ASN A 31 -13.86 53.80 -67.56
CA ASN A 31 -12.52 54.29 -67.20
C ASN A 31 -12.29 54.39 -65.68
N PHE A 32 -13.21 53.90 -64.86
CA PHE A 32 -13.08 53.95 -63.41
C PHE A 32 -12.16 52.84 -62.91
N THR A 33 -11.06 53.25 -62.29
CA THR A 33 -10.19 52.35 -61.55
C THR A 33 -10.71 52.21 -60.12
N ASP A 34 -11.15 51.02 -59.75
CA ASP A 34 -11.51 50.73 -58.36
C ASP A 34 -10.22 50.64 -57.52
N THR A 35 -10.05 51.60 -56.61
CA THR A 35 -8.90 51.68 -55.70
C THR A 35 -9.13 50.94 -54.38
N SER A 36 -10.25 50.21 -54.25
CA SER A 36 -10.51 49.38 -53.08
C SER A 36 -9.70 48.08 -53.15
N PHE A 37 -8.50 48.11 -52.57
CA PHE A 37 -7.73 46.90 -52.30
C PHE A 37 -7.82 46.54 -50.81
N ARG A 38 -7.78 45.24 -50.51
CA ARG A 38 -7.69 44.72 -49.15
C ARG A 38 -6.40 43.92 -49.02
N SER A 39 -5.46 44.42 -48.23
CA SER A 39 -4.26 43.69 -47.84
C SER A 39 -4.50 42.96 -46.52
N LYS A 40 -4.22 41.66 -46.47
CA LYS A 40 -4.16 40.90 -45.22
C LYS A 40 -2.69 40.59 -44.91
N GLY A 41 -2.26 40.85 -43.67
CA GLY A 41 -0.94 40.46 -43.21
C GLY A 41 -0.82 38.95 -43.11
N ILE A 42 0.33 38.40 -43.48
CA ILE A 42 0.65 36.98 -43.27
C ILE A 42 1.22 36.85 -41.86
N PHE A 43 0.55 36.09 -41.00
CA PHE A 43 1.07 35.77 -39.67
C PHE A 43 1.83 34.44 -39.75
N LEU A 44 3.14 34.47 -39.55
CA LEU A 44 3.95 33.26 -39.44
C LEU A 44 3.98 32.81 -37.97
N PRO A 45 3.90 31.49 -37.68
CA PRO A 45 4.13 30.99 -36.33
C PRO A 45 5.51 31.38 -35.83
N ASN A 46 5.61 31.86 -34.59
CA ASN A 46 6.88 32.15 -33.94
C ASN A 46 7.71 30.87 -33.84
N GLN A 47 8.96 30.92 -34.31
CA GLN A 47 9.94 29.85 -34.15
C GLN A 47 10.83 30.20 -32.95
N SER A 48 11.00 29.28 -32.02
CA SER A 48 11.68 29.47 -30.72
C SER A 48 13.17 29.79 -30.79
N ILE A 49 13.74 29.92 -31.99
CA ILE A 49 15.15 30.25 -32.23
C ILE A 49 15.50 31.69 -31.81
N ASN A 50 14.53 32.60 -31.82
CA ASN A 50 14.75 34.04 -31.53
C ASN A 50 14.13 34.50 -30.20
N GLU A 51 13.60 33.59 -29.37
CA GLU A 51 13.09 33.98 -28.05
C GLU A 51 14.25 34.17 -27.08
N ASP A 52 14.37 35.39 -26.52
CA ASP A 52 15.34 35.70 -25.49
C ASP A 52 14.92 35.04 -24.17
N LYS A 53 15.54 33.89 -23.85
CA LYS A 53 15.28 33.09 -22.65
C LYS A 53 16.29 33.35 -21.53
N SER A 54 17.08 34.41 -21.64
CA SER A 54 18.15 34.74 -20.67
C SER A 54 17.65 34.97 -19.24
N HIS A 55 16.37 35.31 -19.06
CA HIS A 55 15.75 35.53 -17.75
C HIS A 55 15.02 34.30 -17.19
N GLU A 56 14.92 33.20 -17.93
CA GLU A 56 14.20 32.00 -17.52
C GLU A 56 15.15 30.85 -17.17
N ILE A 57 14.76 30.02 -16.19
CA ILE A 57 15.53 28.83 -15.84
C ILE A 57 15.37 27.80 -16.97
N THR A 58 16.46 27.49 -17.65
CA THR A 58 16.49 26.55 -18.78
C THR A 58 17.35 25.32 -18.51
N THR A 59 17.00 24.22 -19.17
CA THR A 59 17.87 23.04 -19.31
C THR A 59 19.16 23.35 -20.08
N SER A 60 20.10 22.39 -20.08
CA SER A 60 21.29 22.37 -20.96
C SER A 60 20.98 22.51 -22.45
N ARG A 61 19.73 22.27 -22.86
CA ARG A 61 19.23 22.41 -24.24
C ARG A 61 18.40 23.69 -24.45
N ASN A 62 18.48 24.67 -23.55
CA ASN A 62 17.73 25.94 -23.61
C ASN A 62 16.19 25.76 -23.68
N LEU A 63 15.67 24.68 -23.07
CA LEU A 63 14.22 24.46 -22.93
C LEU A 63 13.75 24.92 -21.56
N THR A 64 12.63 25.64 -21.55
CA THR A 64 11.96 26.14 -20.34
C THR A 64 11.07 25.04 -19.75
N LEU A 65 10.58 25.24 -18.51
CA LEU A 65 9.62 24.32 -17.90
C LEU A 65 8.37 24.14 -18.79
N SER A 66 7.82 25.24 -19.30
CA SER A 66 6.64 25.24 -20.18
C SER A 66 6.89 24.44 -21.47
N ASP A 67 8.07 24.59 -22.09
CA ASP A 67 8.44 23.83 -23.28
C ASP A 67 8.48 22.32 -23.01
N LEU A 68 9.02 21.92 -21.85
CA LEU A 68 9.10 20.52 -21.45
C LEU A 68 7.70 19.94 -21.19
N LEU A 69 6.83 20.66 -20.49
CA LEU A 69 5.46 20.21 -20.22
C LEU A 69 4.65 20.01 -21.50
N VAL A 70 4.88 20.84 -22.53
CA VAL A 70 4.28 20.62 -23.87
C VAL A 70 4.84 19.35 -24.51
N LYS A 71 6.15 19.10 -24.40
CA LYS A 71 6.79 17.89 -24.95
C LYS A 71 6.34 16.59 -24.28
N LEU A 72 5.93 16.61 -23.01
CA LEU A 72 5.33 15.45 -22.35
C LEU A 72 4.05 14.95 -23.04
N ARG A 73 3.35 15.82 -23.78
CA ARG A 73 2.13 15.48 -24.53
C ARG A 73 2.39 15.06 -25.98
N HIS A 74 3.65 15.05 -26.41
CA HIS A 74 4.03 14.70 -27.77
C HIS A 74 3.83 13.19 -28.01
N PRO A 75 3.34 12.73 -29.19
CA PRO A 75 3.05 11.32 -29.42
C PRO A 75 4.29 10.40 -29.37
N SER A 76 5.47 10.91 -29.72
CA SER A 76 6.71 10.11 -29.70
C SER A 76 7.19 9.85 -28.26
N ALA A 77 7.30 8.57 -27.91
CA ALA A 77 7.82 8.09 -26.62
C ALA A 77 9.24 8.63 -26.31
N ASN A 78 10.12 8.71 -27.32
CA ASN A 78 11.47 9.24 -27.11
C ASN A 78 11.45 10.73 -26.73
N VAL A 79 10.57 11.53 -27.34
CA VAL A 79 10.42 12.95 -26.99
C VAL A 79 9.90 13.12 -25.57
N LYS A 80 8.93 12.28 -25.14
CA LYS A 80 8.43 12.29 -23.76
C LYS A 80 9.53 11.95 -22.75
N LYS A 81 10.33 10.92 -23.01
CA LYS A 81 11.45 10.50 -22.14
C LYS A 81 12.52 11.57 -22.01
N GLU A 82 12.94 12.17 -23.12
CA GLU A 82 13.89 13.29 -23.10
C GLU A 82 13.34 14.51 -22.36
N ALA A 83 12.03 14.76 -22.46
CA ALA A 83 11.37 15.82 -21.71
C ALA A 83 11.31 15.52 -20.20
N LEU A 84 11.09 14.26 -19.80
CA LEU A 84 11.16 13.84 -18.40
C LEU A 84 12.57 13.99 -17.82
N LEU A 85 13.61 13.62 -18.55
CA LEU A 85 15.00 13.82 -18.12
C LEU A 85 15.34 15.31 -17.95
N GLY A 86 14.95 16.14 -18.94
CA GLY A 86 15.12 17.59 -18.81
C GLY A 86 14.31 18.19 -17.65
N LEU A 87 13.16 17.59 -17.32
CA LEU A 87 12.35 18.00 -16.17
C LEU A 87 13.04 17.62 -14.85
N THR A 88 13.62 16.42 -14.75
CA THR A 88 14.48 16.03 -13.62
C THR A 88 15.59 17.05 -13.43
N ASP A 89 16.36 17.34 -14.49
CA ASP A 89 17.50 18.26 -14.42
C ASP A 89 17.11 19.65 -13.92
N ILE A 90 16.00 20.22 -14.41
CA ILE A 90 15.54 21.55 -13.95
C ILE A 90 15.12 21.52 -12.49
N CYS A 91 14.35 20.50 -12.06
CA CYS A 91 13.79 20.44 -10.72
C CYS A 91 14.88 20.18 -9.67
N THR A 92 15.84 19.30 -9.95
CA THR A 92 16.96 19.00 -9.04
C THR A 92 17.88 20.21 -8.88
N ASN A 93 18.11 20.98 -9.94
CA ASN A 93 18.95 22.18 -9.86
C ASN A 93 18.21 23.38 -9.25
N ASN A 94 16.87 23.40 -9.27
CA ASN A 94 16.06 24.51 -8.77
C ASN A 94 14.83 24.00 -7.97
N PRO A 95 15.01 23.54 -6.72
CA PRO A 95 13.92 22.97 -5.91
C PRO A 95 12.75 23.94 -5.67
N THR A 96 13.02 25.25 -5.58
CA THR A 96 11.99 26.27 -5.40
C THR A 96 11.02 26.36 -6.59
N LEU A 97 11.53 26.13 -7.80
CA LEU A 97 10.72 26.14 -9.03
C LEU A 97 9.77 24.93 -9.07
N MET A 98 10.23 23.77 -8.57
CA MET A 98 9.42 22.56 -8.45
C MET A 98 8.16 22.81 -7.61
N VAL A 99 8.33 23.39 -6.42
CA VAL A 99 7.22 23.72 -5.51
C VAL A 99 6.28 24.76 -6.14
N SER A 100 6.82 25.84 -6.71
CA SER A 100 5.99 26.90 -7.29
C SER A 100 5.16 26.47 -8.50
N SER A 101 5.65 25.47 -9.26
CA SER A 101 5.02 24.99 -10.48
C SER A 101 4.43 23.58 -10.32
N LEU A 102 4.32 23.07 -9.09
CA LEU A 102 3.91 21.69 -8.79
C LEU A 102 2.57 21.33 -9.46
N GLY A 103 1.59 22.24 -9.42
CA GLY A 103 0.30 22.01 -10.05
C GLY A 103 0.36 21.85 -11.58
N GLN A 104 1.25 22.58 -12.26
CA GLN A 104 1.45 22.45 -13.72
C GLN A 104 2.17 21.14 -14.05
N ILE A 105 3.18 20.80 -13.25
CA ILE A 105 3.97 19.57 -13.38
C ILE A 105 3.06 18.35 -13.19
N VAL A 106 2.30 18.28 -12.10
CA VAL A 106 1.34 17.20 -11.83
C VAL A 106 0.39 17.03 -13.02
N ASN A 107 -0.24 18.11 -13.50
CA ASN A 107 -1.15 18.05 -14.66
C ASN A 107 -0.47 17.56 -15.96
N GLY A 108 0.82 17.82 -16.14
CA GLY A 108 1.60 17.27 -17.26
C GLY A 108 1.82 15.76 -17.16
N LEU A 109 1.99 15.24 -15.95
CA LEU A 109 2.36 13.86 -15.67
C LEU A 109 1.17 12.88 -15.67
N LEU A 110 -0.04 13.33 -15.32
CA LEU A 110 -1.21 12.44 -15.12
C LEU A 110 -1.47 11.50 -16.30
N LYS A 111 -1.36 11.99 -17.54
CA LYS A 111 -1.60 11.16 -18.74
C LYS A 111 -0.51 10.11 -18.98
N LEU A 112 0.69 10.32 -18.44
CA LEU A 112 1.81 9.39 -18.60
C LEU A 112 1.65 8.12 -17.75
N PHE A 113 0.72 8.10 -16.79
CA PHE A 113 0.46 6.90 -15.97
C PHE A 113 -0.22 5.80 -16.79
N ILE A 114 -0.93 6.20 -17.85
CA ILE A 114 -1.67 5.32 -18.76
C ILE A 114 -1.04 5.43 -20.17
N ASP A 115 0.25 5.76 -20.26
CA ASP A 115 0.94 5.80 -21.56
C ASP A 115 1.05 4.39 -22.15
N ASP A 116 0.92 4.28 -23.47
CA ASP A 116 1.06 2.99 -24.17
C ASP A 116 2.50 2.45 -24.08
N ASP A 117 3.51 3.34 -24.00
CA ASP A 117 4.91 2.95 -23.94
C ASP A 117 5.38 2.67 -22.51
N ARG A 118 5.87 1.45 -22.28
CA ARG A 118 6.36 0.99 -20.97
C ARG A 118 7.55 1.80 -20.46
N GLU A 119 8.47 2.21 -21.33
CA GLU A 119 9.66 2.96 -20.90
C GLU A 119 9.30 4.39 -20.50
N VAL A 120 8.28 5.01 -21.14
CA VAL A 120 7.74 6.31 -20.70
C VAL A 120 7.15 6.20 -19.30
N ARG A 121 6.34 5.16 -19.02
CA ARG A 121 5.77 4.94 -17.67
C ARG A 121 6.87 4.74 -16.63
N LYS A 122 7.89 3.95 -16.95
CA LYS A 122 9.06 3.72 -16.09
C LYS A 122 9.86 5.00 -15.83
N SER A 123 10.16 5.80 -16.86
CA SER A 123 10.82 7.09 -16.70
C SER A 123 9.99 8.06 -15.85
N THR A 124 8.66 8.03 -15.99
CA THR A 124 7.75 8.84 -15.16
C THR A 124 7.82 8.42 -13.70
N LEU A 125 7.82 7.11 -13.41
CA LEU A 125 7.96 6.60 -12.06
C LEU A 125 9.30 7.01 -11.44
N ASN A 126 10.41 6.89 -12.17
CA ASN A 126 11.73 7.30 -11.70
C ASN A 126 11.77 8.80 -11.39
N TYR A 127 11.24 9.65 -12.28
CA TYR A 127 11.13 11.09 -12.04
C TYR A 127 10.39 11.38 -10.74
N LEU A 128 9.24 10.73 -10.50
CA LEU A 128 8.46 10.91 -9.28
C LEU A 128 9.23 10.43 -8.04
N GLN A 129 9.95 9.30 -8.12
CA GLN A 129 10.75 8.78 -7.01
C GLN A 129 11.90 9.72 -6.64
N GLU A 130 12.53 10.37 -7.61
CA GLU A 130 13.65 11.29 -7.38
C GLU A 130 13.20 12.67 -6.89
N THR A 131 12.00 13.12 -7.26
CA THR A 131 11.57 14.50 -7.00
C THR A 131 10.44 14.64 -5.98
N PHE A 132 9.47 13.72 -5.93
CA PHE A 132 8.29 13.86 -5.06
C PHE A 132 8.53 13.36 -3.63
N VAL A 133 9.56 12.56 -3.40
CA VAL A 133 9.90 12.05 -2.06
C VAL A 133 10.43 13.16 -1.14
N ASP A 134 11.09 14.16 -1.72
CA ASP A 134 11.71 15.28 -0.97
C ASP A 134 10.74 16.46 -0.74
N ILE A 135 9.55 16.44 -1.36
CA ILE A 135 8.55 17.50 -1.21
C ILE A 135 7.84 17.37 0.13
N GLU A 136 7.60 18.49 0.80
CA GLU A 136 6.86 18.48 2.06
C GLU A 136 5.43 17.94 1.86
N LYS A 137 5.00 17.04 2.75
CA LYS A 137 3.70 16.35 2.66
C LYS A 137 2.52 17.33 2.54
N VAL A 138 2.62 18.50 3.19
CA VAL A 138 1.59 19.54 3.19
C VAL A 138 1.39 20.14 1.79
N GLU A 139 2.47 20.35 1.04
CA GLU A 139 2.43 20.93 -0.30
C GLU A 139 1.91 19.94 -1.34
N LEU A 140 2.21 18.65 -1.15
CA LEU A 140 1.76 17.59 -2.06
C LEU A 140 0.32 17.14 -1.80
N GLN A 141 -0.16 17.27 -0.56
CA GLN A 141 -1.48 16.81 -0.12
C GLN A 141 -2.65 17.21 -1.06
N PRO A 142 -2.75 18.45 -1.58
CA PRO A 142 -3.83 18.87 -2.48
C PRO A 142 -3.85 18.10 -3.82
N PHE A 143 -2.69 17.59 -4.26
CA PHE A 143 -2.53 16.88 -5.53
C PHE A 143 -2.66 15.37 -5.39
N MET A 144 -2.53 14.82 -4.17
CA MET A 144 -2.65 13.38 -3.91
C MET A 144 -3.96 12.77 -4.43
N PRO A 145 -5.14 13.39 -4.25
CA PRO A 145 -6.39 12.85 -4.78
C PRO A 145 -6.36 12.61 -6.30
N ILE A 146 -5.87 13.58 -7.09
CA ILE A 146 -5.86 13.43 -8.55
C ILE A 146 -4.82 12.40 -9.01
N LEU A 147 -3.65 12.34 -8.36
CA LEU A 147 -2.61 11.35 -8.62
C LEU A 147 -3.13 9.92 -8.36
N ILE A 148 -3.73 9.69 -7.18
CA ILE A 148 -4.28 8.38 -6.78
C ILE A 148 -5.41 7.97 -7.72
N MET A 149 -6.26 8.90 -8.15
CA MET A 149 -7.38 8.61 -9.06
C MET A 149 -6.90 8.16 -10.44
N TYR A 150 -5.89 8.81 -11.01
CA TYR A 150 -5.28 8.37 -12.28
C TYR A 150 -4.58 7.02 -12.11
N THR A 151 -3.89 6.78 -11.00
CA THR A 151 -3.33 5.46 -10.69
C THR A 151 -4.42 4.38 -10.56
N CYS A 152 -5.55 4.67 -9.90
CA CYS A 152 -6.69 3.76 -9.82
C CYS A 152 -7.25 3.43 -11.20
N SER A 153 -7.34 4.42 -12.10
CA SER A 153 -7.76 4.19 -13.49
C SER A 153 -6.77 3.31 -14.24
N ALA A 154 -5.47 3.47 -14.00
CA ALA A 154 -4.42 2.64 -14.59
C ALA A 154 -4.45 1.20 -14.05
N MET A 155 -4.82 0.99 -12.78
CA MET A 155 -5.00 -0.36 -12.19
C MET A 155 -6.16 -1.14 -12.82
N THR A 156 -7.18 -0.46 -13.34
CA THR A 156 -8.31 -1.09 -14.05
C THR A 156 -8.17 -1.01 -15.57
N HIS A 157 -6.97 -0.72 -16.07
CA HIS A 157 -6.74 -0.55 -17.51
C HIS A 157 -6.89 -1.88 -18.28
N ILE A 158 -7.26 -1.78 -19.56
CA ILE A 158 -7.44 -2.97 -20.42
C ILE A 158 -6.14 -3.74 -20.67
N PHE A 159 -5.00 -3.05 -20.65
CA PHE A 159 -3.68 -3.66 -20.87
C PHE A 159 -3.04 -4.08 -19.54
N GLU A 160 -2.59 -5.33 -19.45
CA GLU A 160 -1.98 -5.90 -18.25
C GLU A 160 -0.67 -5.20 -17.85
N ASP A 161 0.16 -4.81 -18.81
CA ASP A 161 1.43 -4.13 -18.53
C ASP A 161 1.20 -2.77 -17.84
N VAL A 162 0.22 -1.99 -18.31
CA VAL A 162 -0.20 -0.73 -17.66
C VAL A 162 -0.68 -1.02 -16.24
N ARG A 163 -1.50 -2.06 -16.03
CA ARG A 163 -1.96 -2.46 -14.69
C ARG A 163 -0.79 -2.83 -13.76
N THR A 164 0.20 -3.58 -14.25
CA THR A 164 1.38 -3.95 -13.47
C THR A 164 2.26 -2.76 -13.08
N ASP A 165 2.39 -1.76 -13.95
CA ASP A 165 3.14 -0.54 -13.64
C ASP A 165 2.34 0.40 -12.72
N ALA A 166 1.00 0.45 -12.86
CA ALA A 166 0.11 1.25 -12.00
C ALA A 166 0.30 0.93 -10.51
N VAL A 167 0.49 -0.35 -10.18
CA VAL A 167 0.72 -0.82 -8.80
C VAL A 167 2.03 -0.26 -8.23
N LYS A 168 3.04 0.01 -9.07
CA LYS A 168 4.29 0.64 -8.62
C LYS A 168 4.11 2.12 -8.30
N PHE A 169 3.29 2.85 -9.07
CA PHE A 169 2.89 4.21 -8.70
C PHE A 169 2.14 4.22 -7.37
N LEU A 170 1.25 3.24 -7.14
CA LEU A 170 0.54 3.13 -5.87
C LEU A 170 1.49 2.88 -4.69
N ASN A 171 2.51 2.04 -4.85
CA ASN A 171 3.55 1.86 -3.83
C ASN A 171 4.25 3.18 -3.48
N LEU A 172 4.53 4.02 -4.47
CA LEU A 172 5.11 5.34 -4.23
C LEU A 172 4.17 6.24 -3.41
N TRP A 173 2.86 6.22 -3.70
CA TRP A 173 1.88 6.99 -2.93
C TRP A 173 1.74 6.50 -1.49
N ILE A 174 1.79 5.18 -1.28
CA ILE A 174 1.81 4.58 0.06
C ILE A 174 3.06 5.02 0.84
N GLN A 175 4.21 5.14 0.17
CA GLN A 175 5.44 5.63 0.79
C GLN A 175 5.37 7.12 1.17
N ILE A 176 4.84 7.97 0.29
CA ILE A 176 4.85 9.43 0.49
C ILE A 176 3.74 9.89 1.45
N ALA A 177 2.51 9.41 1.25
CA ALA A 177 1.33 9.87 2.00
C ALA A 177 0.38 8.70 2.35
N PRO A 178 0.82 7.75 3.20
CA PRO A 178 0.02 6.56 3.55
C PRO A 178 -1.33 6.94 4.14
N GLU A 179 -1.37 7.95 5.01
CA GLU A 179 -2.59 8.45 5.66
C GLU A 179 -3.65 8.88 4.65
N THR A 180 -3.27 9.62 3.61
CA THR A 180 -4.21 10.09 2.57
C THR A 180 -4.74 8.92 1.74
N VAL A 181 -3.87 7.97 1.41
CA VAL A 181 -4.21 6.77 0.62
C VAL A 181 -5.22 5.90 1.37
N VAL A 182 -4.97 5.65 2.65
CA VAL A 182 -5.81 4.77 3.49
C VAL A 182 -7.09 5.49 3.93
N SER A 183 -7.04 6.75 4.35
CA SER A 183 -8.24 7.44 4.87
C SER A 183 -9.30 7.68 3.78
N LYS A 184 -8.90 8.11 2.58
CA LYS A 184 -9.85 8.58 1.54
C LYS A 184 -10.11 7.57 0.45
N PHE A 185 -9.16 6.67 0.17
CA PHE A 185 -9.21 5.79 -1.01
C PHE A 185 -9.25 4.30 -0.68
N TRP A 186 -9.38 3.91 0.60
CA TRP A 186 -9.39 2.52 1.06
C TRP A 186 -10.27 1.59 0.20
N ASN A 187 -11.58 1.85 0.19
CA ASN A 187 -12.55 0.98 -0.47
C ASN A 187 -12.28 0.83 -1.98
N ARG A 188 -11.87 1.91 -2.63
CA ARG A 188 -11.58 1.93 -4.06
C ARG A 188 -10.31 1.12 -4.38
N ILE A 189 -9.25 1.33 -3.62
CA ILE A 189 -7.96 0.65 -3.82
C ILE A 189 -8.12 -0.85 -3.50
N THR A 190 -8.79 -1.19 -2.40
CA THR A 190 -9.11 -2.59 -2.05
C THR A 190 -9.92 -3.27 -3.15
N GLY A 191 -10.94 -2.60 -3.70
CA GLY A 191 -11.71 -3.10 -4.85
C GLY A 191 -10.88 -3.28 -6.11
N ASN A 192 -9.91 -2.39 -6.37
CA ASN A 192 -9.01 -2.51 -7.52
C ASN A 192 -8.06 -3.71 -7.37
N TYR A 193 -7.45 -3.91 -6.19
CA TYR A 193 -6.64 -5.12 -5.94
C TYR A 193 -7.46 -6.39 -6.07
N MET A 194 -8.69 -6.39 -5.57
CA MET A 194 -9.61 -7.51 -5.74
C MET A 194 -9.85 -7.84 -7.21
N SER A 195 -10.10 -6.83 -8.05
CA SER A 195 -10.27 -7.01 -9.48
C SER A 195 -9.01 -7.54 -10.16
N LEU A 196 -7.83 -7.01 -9.81
CA LEU A 196 -6.55 -7.47 -10.33
C LEU A 196 -6.29 -8.95 -10.03
N LEU A 197 -6.49 -9.35 -8.77
CA LEU A 197 -6.27 -10.72 -8.32
C LEU A 197 -7.34 -11.70 -8.86
N SER A 198 -8.57 -11.24 -9.11
CA SER A 198 -9.63 -12.07 -9.70
C SER A 198 -9.40 -12.37 -11.18
N VAL A 199 -8.93 -11.37 -11.95
CA VAL A 199 -8.80 -11.51 -13.42
C VAL A 199 -7.78 -12.59 -13.78
N ASP A 200 -6.72 -12.75 -12.98
CA ASP A 200 -5.71 -13.78 -13.19
C ASP A 200 -6.22 -15.20 -12.91
N ALA A 201 -7.23 -15.35 -12.03
CA ALA A 201 -7.85 -16.65 -11.77
C ALA A 201 -8.68 -17.15 -12.97
N ASN A 202 -9.31 -16.26 -13.73
CA ASN A 202 -10.15 -16.62 -14.88
C ASN A 202 -9.35 -16.90 -16.16
N ASN A 203 -8.19 -16.28 -16.34
CA ASN A 203 -7.36 -16.51 -17.53
C ASN A 203 -6.74 -17.92 -17.59
N GLN A 204 -6.79 -18.67 -16.48
CA GLN A 204 -6.27 -20.04 -16.40
C GLN A 204 -7.20 -21.11 -16.96
N GLN A 205 -8.49 -20.81 -17.23
CA GLN A 205 -9.39 -21.78 -17.88
C GLN A 205 -9.25 -21.84 -19.41
N ILE A 206 -8.49 -20.91 -20.02
CA ILE A 206 -8.26 -20.82 -21.48
C ILE A 206 -6.93 -21.50 -21.88
N GLY A 207 -6.55 -22.56 -21.15
CA GLY A 207 -5.34 -23.36 -21.43
C GLY A 207 -5.55 -24.56 -22.35
N SER A 208 -6.77 -24.79 -22.86
CA SER A 208 -7.09 -25.84 -23.83
C SER A 208 -7.22 -25.26 -25.24
N VAL A 209 -6.10 -24.77 -25.79
CA VAL A 209 -6.03 -24.42 -27.22
C VAL A 209 -5.29 -25.52 -27.94
N SER A 210 -6.05 -26.34 -28.67
CA SER A 210 -5.56 -27.31 -29.64
C SER A 210 -4.64 -26.62 -30.65
N MET A 211 -3.33 -26.92 -30.61
CA MET A 211 -2.36 -26.36 -31.56
C MET A 211 -1.34 -27.42 -32.00
N GLY A 212 -1.32 -27.69 -33.32
CA GLY A 212 -0.22 -28.21 -34.15
C GLY A 212 0.61 -29.42 -33.67
N LYS A 213 0.50 -30.55 -34.39
CA LYS A 213 1.19 -31.85 -34.15
C LYS A 213 2.73 -31.88 -34.07
N ASN A 214 3.45 -30.74 -34.11
CA ASN A 214 4.92 -30.71 -34.22
C ASN A 214 5.62 -29.89 -33.11
N VAL A 215 5.14 -29.95 -31.87
CA VAL A 215 5.82 -29.32 -30.73
C VAL A 215 6.32 -30.41 -29.77
N THR A 216 7.62 -30.45 -29.50
CA THR A 216 8.21 -31.44 -28.58
C THR A 216 7.73 -31.21 -27.15
N THR A 217 7.50 -32.27 -26.38
CA THR A 217 7.04 -32.19 -24.98
C THR A 217 7.95 -31.34 -24.08
N ALA A 218 9.25 -31.23 -24.41
CA ALA A 218 10.20 -30.38 -23.72
C ALA A 218 9.97 -28.87 -23.98
N SER A 219 9.59 -28.48 -25.21
CA SER A 219 9.30 -27.07 -25.54
C SER A 219 7.95 -26.63 -24.96
N ILE A 220 6.98 -27.53 -24.84
CA ILE A 220 5.72 -27.27 -24.14
C ILE A 220 5.96 -27.07 -22.63
N LYS A 221 6.78 -27.91 -21.99
CA LYS A 221 7.17 -27.74 -20.57
C LYS A 221 7.99 -26.47 -20.33
N ALA A 222 8.91 -26.13 -21.22
CA ALA A 222 9.70 -24.89 -21.12
C ALA A 222 8.83 -23.63 -21.30
N ALA A 223 7.86 -23.65 -22.22
CA ALA A 223 6.91 -22.56 -22.41
C ALA A 223 5.95 -22.43 -21.21
N ALA A 224 5.46 -23.55 -20.67
CA ALA A 224 4.58 -23.58 -19.51
C ALA A 224 5.29 -23.15 -18.20
N THR A 225 6.56 -23.54 -18.02
CA THR A 225 7.35 -23.07 -16.87
C THR A 225 7.68 -21.58 -16.98
N LYS A 226 7.98 -21.08 -18.19
CA LYS A 226 8.19 -19.65 -18.42
C LYS A 226 6.91 -18.83 -18.21
N SER A 227 5.74 -19.32 -18.66
CA SER A 227 4.47 -18.65 -18.38
C SER A 227 4.13 -18.68 -16.89
N HIS A 228 4.30 -19.81 -16.20
CA HIS A 228 4.09 -19.93 -14.76
C HIS A 228 4.99 -18.98 -13.97
N LEU A 229 6.28 -18.87 -14.32
CA LEU A 229 7.21 -17.92 -13.69
C LEU A 229 6.80 -16.46 -13.90
N HIS A 230 6.31 -16.10 -15.10
CA HIS A 230 5.80 -14.76 -15.37
C HIS A 230 4.52 -14.45 -14.58
N ILE A 231 3.62 -15.43 -14.45
CA ILE A 231 2.41 -15.32 -13.62
C ILE A 231 2.79 -15.09 -12.16
N HIS A 232 3.68 -15.90 -11.60
CA HIS A 232 4.15 -15.75 -10.22
C HIS A 232 4.81 -14.39 -9.99
N LYS A 233 5.56 -13.88 -10.96
CA LYS A 233 6.20 -12.56 -10.85
C LYS A 233 5.20 -11.40 -10.86
N ASN A 234 4.17 -11.46 -11.70
CA ASN A 234 3.13 -10.43 -11.74
C ASN A 234 2.28 -10.48 -10.47
N LYS A 235 1.84 -11.68 -10.06
CA LYS A 235 1.12 -11.91 -8.80
C LYS A 235 1.94 -11.43 -7.60
N LEU A 236 3.22 -11.76 -7.53
CA LEU A 236 4.12 -11.29 -6.47
C LEU A 236 4.15 -9.75 -6.40
N GLY A 237 4.23 -9.07 -7.55
CA GLY A 237 4.16 -7.61 -7.59
C GLY A 237 2.87 -7.06 -6.99
N PHE A 238 1.73 -7.70 -7.27
CA PHE A 238 0.43 -7.34 -6.71
C PHE A 238 0.33 -7.63 -5.21
N PHE A 239 0.70 -8.84 -4.77
CA PHE A 239 0.66 -9.22 -3.36
C PHE A 239 1.65 -8.41 -2.51
N SER A 240 2.87 -8.17 -2.97
CA SER A 240 3.83 -7.34 -2.22
C SER A 240 3.38 -5.88 -2.10
N SER A 241 2.64 -5.37 -3.08
CA SER A 241 2.03 -4.05 -2.99
C SER A 241 0.82 -4.02 -2.05
N LEU A 242 -0.04 -5.05 -2.14
CA LEU A 242 -1.19 -5.22 -1.24
C LEU A 242 -0.77 -5.36 0.23
N SER A 243 0.30 -6.12 0.48
CA SER A 243 0.97 -6.28 1.78
C SER A 243 1.31 -4.91 2.38
N ARG A 244 2.02 -4.05 1.62
CA ARG A 244 2.35 -2.68 2.06
C ARG A 244 1.11 -1.81 2.30
N PHE A 245 0.10 -1.93 1.44
CA PHE A 245 -1.15 -1.18 1.59
C PHE A 245 -1.92 -1.58 2.87
N PHE A 246 -2.00 -2.88 3.16
CA PHE A 246 -2.63 -3.38 4.38
C PHE A 246 -1.81 -3.07 5.63
N GLU A 247 -0.48 -3.11 5.56
CA GLU A 247 0.38 -2.64 6.66
C GLU A 247 0.09 -1.18 6.99
N ALA A 248 0.08 -0.31 5.98
CA ALA A 248 -0.22 1.11 6.16
C ALA A 248 -1.63 1.35 6.72
N GLY A 249 -2.63 0.54 6.34
CA GLY A 249 -4.02 0.80 6.71
C GLY A 249 -4.52 0.12 7.98
N LEU A 250 -3.95 -1.03 8.35
CA LEU A 250 -4.39 -1.88 9.45
C LEU A 250 -3.36 -1.96 10.58
N SER A 251 -2.08 -1.76 10.29
CA SER A 251 -0.97 -2.01 11.23
C SER A 251 -0.43 -0.73 11.86
N GLU A 252 -1.21 0.37 11.94
CA GLU A 252 -0.81 1.58 12.68
C GLU A 252 -0.39 1.29 14.15
N ASN A 253 -0.79 0.15 14.72
CA ASN A 253 -0.40 -0.29 16.06
C ASN A 253 0.94 -1.06 16.12
N ASP A 254 1.59 -1.41 15.01
CA ASP A 254 2.89 -2.13 15.04
C ASP A 254 4.05 -1.23 15.53
N GLN A 255 3.83 0.08 15.70
CA GLN A 255 4.75 0.96 16.44
C GLN A 255 4.72 0.67 17.95
N ASP A 256 3.62 0.12 18.48
CA ASP A 256 3.54 -0.30 19.87
C ASP A 256 4.19 -1.68 20.04
N LYS A 257 5.44 -1.72 20.50
CA LYS A 257 6.18 -2.97 20.82
C LYS A 257 5.42 -3.95 21.73
N PHE A 258 4.38 -3.47 22.41
CA PHE A 258 3.60 -4.22 23.39
C PHE A 258 2.16 -4.53 22.96
N TRP A 259 1.80 -4.31 21.69
CA TRP A 259 0.41 -4.43 21.23
C TRP A 259 -0.24 -5.78 21.60
N PHE A 260 0.53 -6.88 21.55
CA PHE A 260 0.03 -8.23 21.83
C PHE A 260 -0.27 -8.47 23.32
N PHE A 261 0.36 -7.71 24.22
CA PHE A 261 0.03 -7.70 25.65
C PHE A 261 -1.30 -6.98 25.90
N LEU A 262 -1.56 -5.89 25.19
CA LEU A 262 -2.74 -5.04 25.39
C LEU A 262 -4.07 -5.75 25.11
N ASN A 263 -4.04 -6.82 24.30
CA ASN A 263 -5.20 -7.66 24.00
C ASN A 263 -5.76 -8.38 25.25
N TYR A 264 -4.99 -8.48 26.33
CA TYR A 264 -5.37 -9.14 27.59
C TYR A 264 -5.76 -8.14 28.70
N LEU A 265 -5.87 -6.85 28.36
CA LEU A 265 -6.33 -5.79 29.23
C LEU A 265 -7.65 -5.22 28.69
N ASP A 266 -8.70 -5.23 29.49
CA ASP A 266 -10.03 -4.74 29.06
C ASP A 266 -10.12 -3.22 29.05
N SER A 267 -9.48 -2.55 30.02
CA SER A 267 -9.63 -1.11 30.22
C SER A 267 -8.64 -0.30 29.39
N LYS A 268 -9.12 0.73 28.69
CA LYS A 268 -8.28 1.71 27.98
C LYS A 268 -7.26 2.37 28.91
N HIS A 269 -7.67 2.71 30.13
CA HIS A 269 -6.77 3.27 31.15
C HIS A 269 -5.70 2.27 31.62
N ALA A 270 -6.04 0.97 31.71
CA ALA A 270 -5.06 -0.06 32.05
C ALA A 270 -4.02 -0.22 30.94
N ARG A 271 -4.45 -0.16 29.67
CA ARG A 271 -3.56 -0.19 28.50
C ARG A 271 -2.60 1.00 28.49
N GLU A 272 -3.10 2.22 28.68
CA GLU A 272 -2.27 3.43 28.75
C GLU A 272 -1.32 3.42 29.96
N SER A 273 -1.80 2.96 31.13
CA SER A 273 -0.95 2.83 32.32
C SER A 273 0.17 1.81 32.12
N PHE A 274 -0.11 0.69 31.45
CA PHE A 274 0.88 -0.32 31.13
C PHE A 274 1.94 0.25 30.17
N LYS A 275 1.51 0.92 29.09
CA LYS A 275 2.43 1.61 28.16
C LYS A 275 3.35 2.59 28.88
N ARG A 276 2.80 3.47 29.73
CA ARG A 276 3.61 4.43 30.52
C ARG A 276 4.61 3.74 31.45
N LYS A 277 4.24 2.63 32.09
CA LYS A 277 5.18 1.85 32.93
C LYS A 277 6.31 1.26 32.09
N MET A 278 5.99 0.75 30.90
CA MET A 278 6.98 0.17 29.99
C MET A 278 7.91 1.18 29.35
N GLU A 279 7.41 2.37 29.01
CA GLU A 279 8.24 3.48 28.53
C GLU A 279 9.24 3.93 29.61
N LYS A 280 8.80 4.00 30.87
CA LYS A 280 9.67 4.30 32.00
C LYS A 280 10.77 3.25 32.23
N TYR A 281 10.45 1.97 32.06
CA TYR A 281 11.43 0.87 32.20
C TYR A 281 12.50 0.89 31.10
N ASN A 282 12.12 1.26 29.88
CA ASN A 282 13.03 1.30 28.72
C ASN A 282 13.84 2.61 28.61
N SER A 283 13.44 3.67 29.32
CA SER A 283 14.21 4.92 29.36
C SER A 283 15.38 4.78 30.33
N PRO A 284 16.64 4.96 29.88
CA PRO A 284 17.79 4.91 30.77
C PRO A 284 17.78 6.15 31.68
N ASN A 285 17.52 5.95 32.97
CA ASN A 285 17.77 6.90 34.07
C ASN A 285 17.66 8.39 33.70
N THR A 286 16.43 8.89 33.66
CA THR A 286 16.16 10.17 34.34
C THR A 286 15.22 9.82 35.46
N GLU A 287 15.77 9.55 36.63
CA GLU A 287 15.03 9.77 37.86
C GLU A 287 14.65 11.25 37.84
N GLU A 288 13.48 11.60 37.31
CA GLU A 288 12.79 12.80 37.75
C GLU A 288 12.44 12.54 39.22
N VAL A 289 13.41 12.79 40.09
CA VAL A 289 13.15 13.05 41.49
C VAL A 289 12.29 14.30 41.49
N ILE A 290 10.98 14.10 41.58
CA ILE A 290 10.04 15.18 41.87
C ILE A 290 10.33 15.58 43.32
N VAL A 291 11.30 16.47 43.50
CA VAL A 291 11.51 17.18 44.75
C VAL A 291 10.30 18.10 44.90
N TRP A 292 9.41 17.74 45.82
CA TRP A 292 8.37 18.65 46.27
C TRP A 292 9.03 19.79 47.03
N ASP A 293 9.38 20.86 46.31
CA ASP A 293 9.81 22.12 46.89
C ASP A 293 8.58 22.91 47.30
N MET A 294 8.35 23.07 48.61
CA MET A 294 7.21 23.82 49.13
C MET A 294 7.39 25.35 49.03
N ASP A 295 8.61 25.82 48.75
CA ASP A 295 8.96 27.24 48.87
C ASP A 295 8.98 27.99 47.52
N THR A 296 8.87 27.28 46.40
CA THR A 296 8.66 27.90 45.08
C THR A 296 7.17 28.16 44.85
N LYS A 297 6.78 29.44 44.81
CA LYS A 297 5.44 29.84 44.34
C LYS A 297 5.28 29.40 42.88
N ASN A 298 4.68 28.23 42.68
CA ASN A 298 4.29 27.73 41.36
C ASN A 298 3.46 28.79 40.63
N ALA A 299 3.91 29.20 39.44
CA ALA A 299 3.14 30.06 38.53
C ALA A 299 1.86 29.39 37.99
N PHE A 300 1.62 28.13 38.38
CA PHE A 300 0.46 27.32 38.01
C PHE A 300 -0.30 26.83 39.25
N THR A 301 -0.68 27.73 40.15
CA THR A 301 -1.86 27.48 40.98
C THR A 301 -3.10 27.75 40.12
N PRO A 302 -4.05 26.81 39.97
CA PRO A 302 -5.30 27.10 39.31
C PRO A 302 -5.99 28.24 40.06
N LEU A 303 -6.33 29.31 39.33
CA LEU A 303 -7.07 30.43 39.89
C LEU A 303 -8.43 29.94 40.40
N HIS A 304 -8.80 30.44 41.57
CA HIS A 304 -10.04 30.23 42.32
C HIS A 304 -11.29 29.89 41.46
N PRO A 305 -12.18 28.98 41.92
CA PRO A 305 -13.27 28.39 41.12
C PRO A 305 -14.42 29.32 40.65
N LEU A 306 -14.24 30.65 40.69
CA LEU A 306 -15.28 31.63 40.35
C LEU A 306 -14.86 32.67 39.30
N ILE A 307 -13.82 32.37 38.51
CA ILE A 307 -13.49 33.17 37.32
C ILE A 307 -13.71 32.28 36.09
N TYR A 308 -14.67 32.68 35.24
CA TYR A 308 -14.89 32.06 33.93
C TYR A 308 -13.58 32.09 33.13
N SER A 309 -12.95 30.93 32.95
CA SER A 309 -11.77 30.78 32.10
C SER A 309 -12.17 30.82 30.64
N ILE A 310 -11.92 31.94 29.98
CA ILE A 310 -11.85 31.99 28.51
C ILE A 310 -10.49 31.42 28.12
N ALA A 311 -10.41 30.11 28.03
CA ALA A 311 -9.31 29.42 27.38
C ALA A 311 -9.83 28.85 26.05
N PRO A 312 -9.60 29.52 24.91
CA PRO A 312 -9.63 28.80 23.66
C PRO A 312 -8.36 27.92 23.65
N ASN A 313 -8.47 26.70 23.13
CA ASN A 313 -7.34 25.81 22.78
C ASN A 313 -6.93 24.70 23.77
N LEU A 314 -7.83 24.20 24.61
CA LEU A 314 -7.65 22.89 25.23
C LEU A 314 -8.93 22.04 25.11
N SER A 315 -9.23 21.63 23.88
CA SER A 315 -10.01 20.42 23.63
C SER A 315 -9.44 19.72 22.41
N GLU A 316 -8.85 18.55 22.62
CA GLU A 316 -8.56 17.57 21.57
C GLU A 316 -9.84 17.32 20.77
N GLY A 317 -9.89 17.79 19.52
CA GLY A 317 -11.05 17.56 18.67
C GLY A 317 -11.37 18.59 17.59
N TYR A 318 -10.41 19.37 17.08
CA TYR A 318 -10.68 20.27 15.95
C TYR A 318 -9.82 19.92 14.73
N LYS A 319 -10.51 19.44 13.70
CA LYS A 319 -10.07 19.43 12.30
C LYS A 319 -9.56 20.83 11.96
N LEU A 320 -8.29 20.90 11.52
CA LEU A 320 -7.71 22.08 10.93
C LEU A 320 -8.65 22.57 9.82
N ALA A 321 -9.02 23.85 9.83
CA ALA A 321 -9.91 24.42 8.84
C ALA A 321 -9.32 24.21 7.44
N THR A 322 -9.85 23.23 6.71
CA THR A 322 -9.56 23.01 5.31
C THR A 322 -10.01 24.25 4.55
N PHE A 323 -9.08 25.02 3.98
CA PHE A 323 -9.37 26.07 3.02
C PHE A 323 -9.86 25.45 1.70
N SER A 324 -11.05 24.84 1.71
CA SER A 324 -11.66 24.17 0.55
C SER A 324 -12.54 25.09 -0.30
N HIS A 325 -12.55 26.41 -0.05
CA HIS A 325 -13.41 27.35 -0.77
C HIS A 325 -12.67 28.42 -1.59
N LEU A 326 -11.48 28.10 -2.11
CA LEU A 326 -10.79 28.90 -3.13
C LEU A 326 -10.97 28.26 -4.51
N HIS A 327 -12.00 28.70 -5.23
CA HIS A 327 -12.16 28.46 -6.66
C HIS A 327 -11.06 29.22 -7.43
N LEU A 328 -9.88 28.60 -7.60
CA LEU A 328 -8.71 29.22 -8.24
C LEU A 328 -8.51 28.83 -9.72
N PHE A 329 -9.40 28.04 -10.33
CA PHE A 329 -9.23 27.54 -11.71
C PHE A 329 -10.44 27.70 -12.63
N GLU A 330 -11.26 28.74 -12.43
CA GLU A 330 -12.31 29.08 -13.41
C GLU A 330 -11.97 30.36 -14.18
N SER A 331 -11.01 30.27 -15.09
CA SER A 331 -10.88 31.25 -16.18
C SER A 331 -10.08 30.69 -17.34
N SER A 332 -10.79 30.18 -18.36
CA SER A 332 -10.60 30.49 -19.80
C SER A 332 -11.19 29.39 -20.71
N GLY A 333 -12.42 29.60 -21.18
CA GLY A 333 -13.05 28.78 -22.22
C GLY A 333 -14.50 29.23 -22.49
N PRO A 334 -15.01 29.18 -23.74
CA PRO A 334 -16.32 29.77 -24.06
C PRO A 334 -17.45 28.95 -23.45
N LYS A 335 -18.33 29.63 -22.71
CA LYS A 335 -19.52 29.04 -22.07
C LYS A 335 -20.49 28.54 -23.12
N ASN A 336 -20.68 27.23 -23.19
CA ASN A 336 -21.81 26.62 -23.89
C ASN A 336 -22.84 26.22 -22.85
N ASN A 337 -23.90 27.02 -22.73
CA ASN A 337 -25.05 26.71 -21.88
C ASN A 337 -25.82 25.56 -22.52
N ASN A 338 -25.80 24.38 -21.88
CA ASN A 338 -26.92 23.45 -21.70
C ASN A 338 -26.41 22.08 -21.27
N THR A 339 -26.40 21.82 -19.96
CA THR A 339 -26.83 20.54 -19.35
C THR A 339 -26.70 20.68 -17.83
N THR A 340 -27.85 20.57 -17.16
CA THR A 340 -27.96 20.38 -15.73
C THR A 340 -27.35 19.04 -15.35
N ASN A 341 -26.05 19.04 -15.02
CA ASN A 341 -25.42 17.98 -14.23
C ASN A 341 -24.81 18.65 -13.01
N THR A 342 -25.47 18.46 -11.87
CA THR A 342 -24.92 18.67 -10.53
C THR A 342 -23.53 18.05 -10.43
N PRO A 343 -22.49 18.77 -9.98
CA PRO A 343 -21.23 18.15 -9.61
C PRO A 343 -21.44 17.43 -8.28
N GLY A 344 -21.62 16.11 -8.36
CA GLY A 344 -21.75 15.25 -7.18
C GLY A 344 -20.43 15.14 -6.42
N ALA A 345 -20.48 15.56 -5.15
CA ALA A 345 -19.72 15.05 -4.01
C ALA A 345 -18.28 14.54 -4.26
N LEU A 346 -17.31 15.43 -4.06
CA LEU A 346 -15.92 15.09 -3.69
C LEU A 346 -15.69 15.25 -2.16
N GLU A 347 -16.73 15.04 -1.36
CA GLU A 347 -16.55 14.71 0.05
C GLU A 347 -16.45 13.18 0.17
N ALA A 348 -15.26 12.64 -0.14
CA ALA A 348 -14.93 11.30 0.34
C ALA A 348 -14.86 11.41 1.88
N ASN A 349 -15.88 10.89 2.58
CA ASN A 349 -15.82 10.69 4.03
C ASN A 349 -14.47 10.07 4.38
N GLU A 350 -13.66 10.76 5.17
CA GLU A 350 -12.41 10.22 5.69
C GLU A 350 -12.76 8.99 6.55
N LEU A 351 -12.39 7.78 6.09
CA LEU A 351 -12.60 6.57 6.87
C LEU A 351 -11.64 6.57 8.06
N CYS A 352 -12.22 6.54 9.26
CA CYS A 352 -11.45 6.30 10.47
C CYS A 352 -10.94 4.84 10.49
N LYS A 353 -9.93 4.56 11.32
CA LYS A 353 -9.42 3.20 11.52
C LYS A 353 -10.52 2.22 11.95
N ASP A 354 -11.40 2.65 12.84
CA ASP A 354 -12.50 1.82 13.33
C ASP A 354 -13.45 1.44 12.18
N ASP A 355 -13.75 2.36 11.25
CA ASP A 355 -14.57 2.06 10.07
C ASP A 355 -13.91 1.03 9.13
N ARG A 356 -12.57 1.05 9.04
CA ARG A 356 -11.81 0.06 8.27
C ARG A 356 -11.82 -1.30 8.95
N LEU A 357 -11.63 -1.33 10.28
CA LEU A 357 -11.74 -2.56 11.08
C LEU A 357 -13.16 -3.13 11.05
N ASP A 358 -14.18 -2.29 10.93
CA ASP A 358 -15.57 -2.73 10.77
C ASP A 358 -15.84 -3.48 9.47
N SER A 359 -15.04 -3.20 8.44
CA SER A 359 -15.12 -3.86 7.14
C SER A 359 -14.19 -5.09 7.02
N ILE A 360 -13.45 -5.44 8.08
CA ILE A 360 -12.41 -6.49 8.04
C ILE A 360 -12.98 -7.87 7.73
N GLU A 361 -14.18 -8.18 8.22
CA GLU A 361 -14.86 -9.46 8.00
C GLU A 361 -15.10 -9.70 6.51
N LYS A 362 -15.76 -8.74 5.84
CA LYS A 362 -16.01 -8.79 4.39
C LYS A 362 -14.71 -8.89 3.60
N MET A 363 -13.65 -8.22 4.08
CA MET A 363 -12.34 -8.29 3.46
C MET A 363 -11.71 -9.68 3.58
N ILE A 364 -11.80 -10.33 4.75
CA ILE A 364 -11.35 -11.72 4.95
C ILE A 364 -12.13 -12.68 4.07
N GLU A 365 -13.45 -12.56 4.01
CA GLU A 365 -14.29 -13.42 3.16
C GLU A 365 -13.89 -13.34 1.68
N THR A 366 -13.43 -12.17 1.27
CA THR A 366 -13.11 -11.83 -0.12
C THR A 366 -11.67 -12.21 -0.50
N PHE A 367 -10.66 -11.87 0.31
CA PHE A 367 -9.25 -12.11 -0.01
C PHE A 367 -8.74 -13.49 0.44
N GLN A 368 -9.27 -14.08 1.51
CA GLN A 368 -8.78 -15.36 2.03
C GLN A 368 -8.82 -16.49 0.98
N PRO A 369 -9.89 -16.67 0.19
CA PRO A 369 -9.91 -17.67 -0.87
C PRO A 369 -8.83 -17.45 -1.94
N MET A 370 -8.53 -16.19 -2.29
CA MET A 370 -7.50 -15.85 -3.27
C MET A 370 -6.09 -16.12 -2.75
N LEU A 371 -5.86 -15.84 -1.47
CA LEU A 371 -4.61 -16.13 -0.77
C LEU A 371 -4.35 -17.64 -0.74
N VAL A 372 -5.35 -18.43 -0.34
CA VAL A 372 -5.26 -19.90 -0.31
C VAL A 372 -5.07 -20.48 -1.71
N ALA A 373 -5.81 -19.99 -2.72
CA ALA A 373 -5.63 -20.44 -4.11
C ALA A 373 -4.20 -20.16 -4.62
N SER A 374 -3.68 -18.97 -4.35
CA SER A 374 -2.31 -18.59 -4.74
C SER A 374 -1.24 -19.41 -4.00
N TRP A 375 -1.49 -19.74 -2.73
CA TRP A 375 -0.65 -20.67 -1.97
C TRP A 375 -0.61 -22.06 -2.61
N LEU A 376 -1.78 -22.64 -2.90
CA LEU A 376 -1.88 -23.99 -3.47
C LEU A 376 -1.24 -24.10 -4.86
N GLU A 377 -1.21 -23.01 -5.62
CA GLU A 377 -0.52 -22.93 -6.91
C GLU A 377 1.01 -22.85 -6.75
N ALA A 378 1.50 -22.04 -5.81
CA ALA A 378 2.93 -21.73 -5.68
C ALA A 378 3.70 -22.71 -4.78
N ALA A 379 3.12 -23.14 -3.66
CA ALA A 379 3.80 -23.94 -2.63
C ALA A 379 4.37 -25.28 -3.13
N PRO A 380 3.67 -26.09 -3.96
CA PRO A 380 4.23 -27.34 -4.50
C PRO A 380 5.50 -27.13 -5.34
N SER A 381 5.58 -26.01 -6.06
CA SER A 381 6.75 -25.69 -6.90
C SER A 381 8.00 -25.36 -6.09
N VAL A 382 7.81 -24.90 -4.85
CA VAL A 382 8.89 -24.52 -3.93
C VAL A 382 9.35 -25.71 -3.08
N PHE A 383 8.39 -26.47 -2.52
CA PHE A 383 8.69 -27.47 -1.50
C PHE A 383 8.79 -28.91 -2.02
N ILE A 384 8.14 -29.25 -3.14
CA ILE A 384 8.13 -30.63 -3.66
C ILE A 384 9.12 -30.81 -4.81
N SER A 385 9.28 -29.77 -5.64
CA SER A 385 9.89 -29.92 -6.97
C SER A 385 11.42 -29.89 -6.98
N THR A 386 12.07 -29.47 -5.89
CA THR A 386 13.52 -29.21 -5.85
C THR A 386 14.17 -29.73 -4.57
N ASN A 387 15.23 -30.53 -4.70
CA ASN A 387 16.04 -31.02 -3.57
C ASN A 387 16.72 -29.89 -2.77
N THR A 388 16.90 -28.72 -3.39
CA THR A 388 17.44 -27.51 -2.75
C THR A 388 16.47 -26.35 -2.96
N ILE A 389 16.11 -25.64 -1.89
CA ILE A 389 15.24 -24.46 -1.96
C ILE A 389 16.10 -23.24 -2.36
N ALA A 390 15.73 -22.58 -3.45
CA ALA A 390 16.38 -21.36 -3.94
C ALA A 390 15.42 -20.16 -3.87
N MET A 391 15.99 -18.95 -3.92
CA MET A 391 15.18 -17.72 -3.99
C MET A 391 14.48 -17.64 -5.34
N THR A 392 13.18 -17.90 -5.33
CA THR A 392 12.32 -17.88 -6.52
C THR A 392 11.12 -16.95 -6.29
N PRO A 393 10.53 -16.38 -7.34
CA PRO A 393 9.30 -15.58 -7.20
C PRO A 393 8.16 -16.36 -6.54
N ALA A 394 8.14 -17.68 -6.66
CA ALA A 394 7.16 -18.54 -5.99
C ALA A 394 7.38 -18.59 -4.47
N LEU A 395 8.63 -18.67 -3.99
CA LEU A 395 8.94 -18.60 -2.56
C LEU A 395 8.53 -17.24 -1.97
N GLU A 396 8.88 -16.15 -2.65
CA GLU A 396 8.50 -14.79 -2.25
C GLU A 396 6.98 -14.61 -2.24
N LEU A 397 6.26 -15.20 -3.20
CA LEU A 397 4.80 -15.15 -3.26
C LEU A 397 4.16 -15.86 -2.06
N VAL A 398 4.63 -17.07 -1.75
CA VAL A 398 4.17 -17.89 -0.62
C VAL A 398 4.44 -17.16 0.71
N TYR A 399 5.57 -16.46 0.83
CA TYR A 399 5.87 -15.58 1.96
C TYR A 399 4.89 -14.40 2.08
N GLU A 400 4.64 -13.66 0.98
CA GLU A 400 3.70 -12.52 1.00
C GLU A 400 2.27 -12.95 1.31
N VAL A 401 1.85 -14.15 0.87
CA VAL A 401 0.54 -14.73 1.22
C VAL A 401 0.41 -14.96 2.74
N LEU A 402 1.43 -15.53 3.39
CA LEU A 402 1.43 -15.68 4.85
C LEU A 402 1.41 -14.32 5.54
N LYS A 403 2.25 -13.40 5.08
CA LYS A 403 2.36 -12.05 5.65
C LYS A 403 1.02 -11.31 5.62
N ILE A 404 0.35 -11.29 4.46
CA ILE A 404 -0.98 -10.68 4.31
C ILE A 404 -2.01 -11.37 5.22
N SER A 405 -1.98 -12.70 5.30
CA SER A 405 -2.87 -13.45 6.19
C SER A 405 -2.67 -13.00 7.65
N VAL A 406 -1.43 -12.92 8.12
CA VAL A 406 -1.13 -12.44 9.48
C VAL A 406 -1.64 -11.02 9.71
N ILE A 407 -1.37 -10.07 8.79
CA ILE A 407 -1.84 -8.68 8.93
C ILE A 407 -3.38 -8.62 9.04
N MET A 408 -4.09 -9.34 8.18
CA MET A 408 -5.55 -9.37 8.20
C MET A 408 -6.10 -9.98 9.50
N TRP A 409 -5.54 -11.09 9.96
CA TRP A 409 -5.98 -11.77 11.17
C TRP A 409 -5.58 -11.02 12.46
N ARG A 410 -4.44 -10.33 12.48
CA ARG A 410 -4.07 -9.39 13.56
C ARG A 410 -5.12 -8.28 13.69
N ALA A 411 -5.49 -7.67 12.56
CA ALA A 411 -6.51 -6.63 12.52
C ALA A 411 -7.88 -7.14 13.00
N ALA A 412 -8.28 -8.33 12.55
CA ALA A 412 -9.53 -8.96 12.98
C ALA A 412 -9.56 -9.24 14.49
N VAL A 413 -8.53 -9.86 15.05
CA VAL A 413 -8.46 -10.15 16.50
C VAL A 413 -8.41 -8.85 17.31
N SER A 414 -7.68 -7.84 16.84
CA SER A 414 -7.59 -6.53 17.51
C SER A 414 -8.93 -5.78 17.55
N SER A 415 -9.80 -6.01 16.57
CA SER A 415 -11.13 -5.37 16.52
C SER A 415 -12.11 -5.89 17.59
N GLN A 416 -11.75 -6.92 18.38
CA GLN A 416 -12.60 -7.60 19.38
C GLN A 416 -13.92 -8.21 18.84
N LYS A 417 -14.32 -7.92 17.59
CA LYS A 417 -15.50 -8.46 16.89
C LYS A 417 -15.40 -9.96 16.57
N VAL A 418 -14.20 -10.53 16.60
CA VAL A 418 -14.02 -11.98 16.50
C VAL A 418 -14.79 -12.72 17.61
N SER A 419 -15.02 -12.05 18.75
CA SER A 419 -15.79 -12.59 19.86
C SER A 419 -17.30 -12.69 19.59
N THR A 420 -17.83 -11.96 18.59
CA THR A 420 -19.24 -12.00 18.17
C THR A 420 -19.49 -12.88 16.93
N LEU A 421 -18.42 -13.28 16.24
CA LEU A 421 -18.52 -14.08 15.02
C LEU A 421 -18.67 -15.58 15.32
N SER A 422 -19.33 -16.32 14.42
CA SER A 422 -19.58 -17.74 14.60
C SER A 422 -18.29 -18.58 14.55
N ALA A 423 -18.21 -19.63 15.36
CA ALA A 423 -17.09 -20.56 15.34
C ALA A 423 -16.90 -21.23 13.96
N SER A 424 -18.00 -21.50 13.26
CA SER A 424 -17.97 -22.09 11.91
C SER A 424 -17.35 -21.17 10.86
N TRP A 425 -17.47 -19.85 11.01
CA TRP A 425 -16.82 -18.90 10.11
C TRP A 425 -15.30 -18.90 10.29
N LEU A 426 -14.83 -18.92 11.54
CA LEU A 426 -13.40 -18.99 11.86
C LEU A 426 -12.77 -20.28 11.31
N ASP A 427 -13.46 -21.41 11.48
CA ASP A 427 -13.01 -22.69 10.95
C ASP A 427 -12.99 -22.69 9.42
N LYS A 428 -14.02 -22.13 8.77
CA LYS A 428 -14.09 -22.03 7.31
C LYS A 428 -12.92 -21.23 6.72
N HIS A 429 -12.57 -20.09 7.32
CA HIS A 429 -11.59 -19.16 6.72
C HIS A 429 -10.16 -19.37 7.26
N LEU A 430 -9.96 -19.45 8.57
CA LEU A 430 -8.62 -19.55 9.17
C LEU A 430 -8.16 -21.00 9.31
N GLN A 431 -9.01 -21.90 9.83
CA GLN A 431 -8.62 -23.31 9.99
C GLN A 431 -8.39 -23.97 8.64
N THR A 432 -9.25 -23.76 7.64
CA THR A 432 -9.01 -24.28 6.28
C THR A 432 -7.67 -23.78 5.70
N ALA A 433 -7.36 -22.49 5.86
CA ALA A 433 -6.10 -21.93 5.36
C ALA A 433 -4.88 -22.53 6.07
N LEU A 434 -4.92 -22.59 7.41
CA LEU A 434 -3.86 -23.21 8.21
C LEU A 434 -3.67 -24.69 7.84
N ARG A 435 -4.73 -25.43 7.43
CA ARG A 435 -4.61 -26.84 6.94
C ARG A 435 -3.77 -26.93 5.69
N HIS A 436 -3.94 -26.00 4.77
CA HIS A 436 -3.14 -25.97 3.55
C HIS A 436 -1.70 -25.54 3.80
N PHE A 437 -1.46 -24.67 4.78
CA PHE A 437 -0.12 -24.19 5.13
C PHE A 437 0.67 -25.25 5.92
N HIS A 438 -0.01 -25.95 6.85
CA HIS A 438 0.58 -26.94 7.73
C HIS A 438 1.25 -28.11 7.00
N VAL A 439 0.75 -28.49 5.82
CA VAL A 439 1.29 -29.60 5.01
C VAL A 439 2.80 -29.45 4.73
N TYR A 440 3.30 -28.21 4.66
CA TYR A 440 4.71 -27.91 4.39
C TYR A 440 5.48 -27.42 5.62
N PHE A 441 4.87 -27.42 6.80
CA PHE A 441 5.48 -26.93 8.03
C PHE A 441 6.16 -28.08 8.80
N PRO A 442 7.38 -27.90 9.37
CA PRO A 442 8.20 -26.68 9.33
C PRO A 442 8.80 -26.40 7.95
N PHE A 443 8.71 -25.15 7.50
CA PHE A 443 9.14 -24.78 6.16
C PHE A 443 10.65 -24.98 6.03
N GLY A 444 11.02 -25.87 5.11
CA GLY A 444 12.40 -26.20 4.83
C GLY A 444 13.03 -27.25 5.75
N ALA A 445 12.27 -28.01 6.54
CA ALA A 445 12.81 -29.17 7.27
C ALA A 445 13.38 -30.25 6.33
N ASP A 446 12.70 -30.52 5.22
CA ASP A 446 13.03 -31.63 4.31
C ASP A 446 14.08 -31.32 3.22
N ALA A 447 14.55 -30.07 3.13
CA ALA A 447 15.48 -29.70 2.08
C ALA A 447 16.94 -30.03 2.47
N PHE A 448 17.68 -30.67 1.57
CA PHE A 448 19.05 -31.10 1.85
C PHE A 448 20.03 -30.22 1.06
N GLY A 449 20.93 -29.52 1.76
CA GLY A 449 22.01 -28.74 1.13
C GLY A 449 22.24 -27.36 1.74
N ASN A 450 23.37 -26.73 1.39
CA ASN A 450 23.72 -25.38 1.81
C ASN A 450 22.85 -24.37 1.04
N ARG A 451 21.87 -23.78 1.71
CA ARG A 451 20.97 -22.76 1.16
C ARG A 451 21.60 -21.41 1.44
N GLY A 452 21.43 -20.44 0.56
CA GLY A 452 21.95 -19.10 0.81
C GLY A 452 21.29 -18.50 2.06
N SER A 453 22.05 -17.76 2.89
CA SER A 453 21.54 -17.17 4.15
C SER A 453 20.23 -16.38 4.00
N LYS A 454 20.01 -15.70 2.87
CA LYS A 454 18.74 -15.00 2.59
C LYS A 454 17.52 -15.92 2.50
N VAL A 455 17.71 -17.13 1.95
CA VAL A 455 16.61 -18.12 1.83
C VAL A 455 16.27 -18.68 3.20
N ASP A 456 17.30 -18.95 4.02
CA ASP A 456 17.10 -19.42 5.39
C ASP A 456 16.41 -18.37 6.27
N ASP A 457 16.78 -17.08 6.12
CA ASP A 457 16.11 -15.97 6.81
C ASP A 457 14.62 -15.89 6.43
N VAL A 458 14.29 -16.02 5.13
CA VAL A 458 12.89 -16.00 4.66
C VAL A 458 12.10 -17.21 5.18
N LEU A 459 12.66 -18.41 5.12
CA LEU A 459 12.00 -19.62 5.64
C LEU A 459 11.78 -19.53 7.15
N MET A 460 12.74 -18.98 7.90
CA MET A 460 12.60 -18.72 9.33
C MET A 460 11.47 -17.71 9.61
N GLN A 461 11.41 -16.61 8.86
CA GLN A 461 10.31 -15.65 8.97
C GLN A 461 8.96 -16.29 8.63
N MET A 462 8.88 -17.15 7.62
CA MET A 462 7.65 -17.89 7.30
C MET A 462 7.21 -18.79 8.46
N ASN A 463 8.14 -19.49 9.10
CA ASN A 463 7.86 -20.32 10.27
C ASN A 463 7.30 -19.47 11.42
N ILE A 464 7.90 -18.30 11.69
CA ILE A 464 7.41 -17.36 12.71
C ILE A 464 6.01 -16.85 12.39
N LEU A 465 5.77 -16.42 11.14
CA LEU A 465 4.46 -15.94 10.69
C LEU A 465 3.38 -17.03 10.85
N PHE A 466 3.73 -18.29 10.56
CA PHE A 466 2.80 -19.41 10.75
C PHE A 466 2.54 -19.73 12.23
N CYS A 467 3.58 -19.65 13.09
CA CYS A 467 3.42 -19.76 14.54
C CYS A 467 2.47 -18.68 15.06
N GLU A 468 2.67 -17.44 14.62
CA GLU A 468 1.81 -16.33 14.99
C GLU A 468 0.37 -16.52 14.51
N LEU A 469 0.16 -16.90 13.25
CA LEU A 469 -1.17 -17.15 12.70
C LEU A 469 -1.91 -18.26 13.48
N THR A 470 -1.18 -19.29 13.91
CA THR A 470 -1.71 -20.35 14.78
C THR A 470 -2.07 -19.81 16.15
N SER A 471 -1.23 -18.95 16.73
CA SER A 471 -1.51 -18.30 18.01
C SER A 471 -2.74 -17.39 17.95
N LEU A 472 -2.93 -16.67 16.85
CA LEU A 472 -4.11 -15.82 16.61
C LEU A 472 -5.38 -16.65 16.46
N TYR A 473 -5.32 -17.81 15.80
CA TYR A 473 -6.44 -18.75 15.74
C TYR A 473 -6.84 -19.24 17.13
N LEU A 474 -5.88 -19.64 17.96
CA LEU A 474 -6.15 -20.08 19.32
C LEU A 474 -6.71 -18.95 20.18
N LEU A 475 -6.15 -17.75 20.07
CA LEU A 475 -6.66 -16.56 20.76
C LEU A 475 -8.10 -16.24 20.35
N ALA A 476 -8.41 -16.27 19.05
CA ALA A 476 -9.76 -16.09 18.54
C ALA A 476 -10.75 -17.11 19.15
N ARG A 477 -10.37 -18.39 19.22
CA ARG A 477 -11.21 -19.44 19.84
C ARG A 477 -11.37 -19.26 21.36
N THR A 478 -10.32 -18.84 22.06
CA THR A 478 -10.42 -18.59 23.51
C THR A 478 -11.32 -17.39 23.81
N MET A 479 -11.28 -16.33 23.00
CA MET A 479 -12.20 -15.19 23.09
C MET A 479 -13.66 -15.61 22.88
N GLN A 480 -13.95 -16.45 21.86
CA GLN A 480 -15.29 -17.00 21.64
C GLN A 480 -15.78 -17.85 22.83
N LYS A 481 -14.89 -18.68 23.43
CA LYS A 481 -15.22 -19.51 24.60
C LYS A 481 -15.56 -18.69 25.84
N ASN A 482 -14.90 -17.54 26.04
CA ASN A 482 -15.18 -16.68 27.19
C ASN A 482 -16.57 -16.02 27.07
N ASN A 483 -16.98 -15.57 25.88
CA ASN A 483 -18.35 -15.06 25.64
C ASN A 483 -19.43 -16.14 25.82
N LEU A 484 -19.22 -17.36 25.29
CA LEU A 484 -20.18 -18.45 25.45
C LEU A 484 -20.35 -18.89 26.92
N ARG A 485 -19.30 -18.74 27.75
CA ARG A 485 -19.38 -19.00 29.21
C ARG A 485 -20.25 -17.98 29.96
N LEU A 486 -20.43 -16.77 29.41
CA LEU A 486 -21.37 -15.78 29.95
C LEU A 486 -22.83 -16.11 29.57
N GLU A 487 -23.07 -16.79 28.43
CA GLU A 487 -24.43 -17.03 27.93
C GLU A 487 -25.02 -18.43 28.19
N SER A 488 -24.25 -19.50 28.40
CA SER A 488 -24.85 -20.83 28.60
C SER A 488 -24.00 -21.81 29.42
N ARG A 489 -24.52 -22.13 30.60
CA ARG A 489 -24.23 -23.38 31.34
C ARG A 489 -25.11 -24.50 30.77
N LYS A 490 -24.97 -24.87 29.50
CA LYS A 490 -25.55 -26.10 28.90
C LYS A 490 -24.93 -26.44 27.54
N THR A 491 -24.40 -27.66 27.47
CA THR A 491 -24.01 -28.48 26.30
C THR A 491 -22.95 -27.90 25.35
N ALA A 492 -21.69 -28.28 25.57
CA ALA A 492 -20.59 -28.06 24.64
C ALA A 492 -20.53 -29.20 23.60
N PRO A 493 -20.59 -28.92 22.28
CA PRO A 493 -20.36 -29.93 21.26
C PRO A 493 -18.86 -30.24 21.08
N GLU A 494 -18.58 -31.44 20.59
CA GLU A 494 -17.26 -32.10 20.47
C GLU A 494 -16.31 -31.49 19.41
N SER A 495 -16.64 -30.37 18.76
CA SER A 495 -15.74 -29.66 17.81
C SER A 495 -14.63 -28.83 18.50
N ASN A 496 -14.45 -29.02 19.81
CA ASN A 496 -13.66 -28.18 20.72
C ASN A 496 -12.23 -28.66 20.97
N MET A 497 -11.76 -29.72 20.29
CA MET A 497 -10.34 -30.09 20.34
C MET A 497 -9.47 -29.04 19.64
N ALA A 498 -8.31 -28.75 20.25
CA ALA A 498 -7.24 -28.01 19.60
C ALA A 498 -6.86 -28.74 18.30
N PRO A 499 -6.62 -28.03 17.18
CA PRO A 499 -6.23 -28.67 15.94
C PRO A 499 -4.96 -29.52 16.11
N GLU A 500 -4.88 -30.64 15.41
CA GLU A 500 -3.77 -31.60 15.50
C GLU A 500 -2.39 -30.97 15.24
N TRP A 501 -2.30 -29.94 14.38
CA TRP A 501 -1.04 -29.24 14.12
C TRP A 501 -0.51 -28.45 15.31
N THR A 502 -1.32 -28.17 16.33
CA THR A 502 -0.94 -27.21 17.39
C THR A 502 0.25 -27.77 18.16
N GLN A 503 0.26 -29.08 18.39
CA GLN A 503 1.38 -29.78 19.01
C GLN A 503 2.65 -29.71 18.15
N ASN A 504 2.53 -29.85 16.82
CA ASN A 504 3.68 -29.73 15.92
C ASN A 504 4.25 -28.29 15.91
N VAL A 505 3.38 -27.27 15.90
CA VAL A 505 3.80 -25.85 15.96
C VAL A 505 4.49 -25.54 17.29
N VAL A 506 3.93 -25.98 18.42
CA VAL A 506 4.56 -25.81 19.74
C VAL A 506 5.87 -26.57 19.83
N GLY A 507 5.92 -27.82 19.34
CA GLY A 507 7.15 -28.61 19.26
C GLY A 507 8.24 -27.92 18.43
N HIS A 508 7.87 -27.27 17.32
CA HIS A 508 8.81 -26.46 16.55
C HIS A 508 9.33 -25.25 17.34
N VAL A 509 8.46 -24.53 18.07
CA VAL A 509 8.88 -23.41 18.93
C VAL A 509 9.81 -23.89 20.04
N LEU A 510 9.51 -25.02 20.68
CA LEU A 510 10.37 -25.65 21.68
C LEU A 510 11.73 -26.04 21.09
N GLY A 511 11.75 -26.65 19.90
CA GLY A 511 12.97 -26.99 19.18
C GLY A 511 13.81 -25.76 18.78
N VAL A 512 13.17 -24.65 18.38
CA VAL A 512 13.87 -23.38 18.08
C VAL A 512 14.47 -22.77 19.35
N LEU A 513 13.79 -22.90 20.49
CA LEU A 513 14.30 -22.52 21.82
C LEU A 513 15.30 -23.54 22.38
N GLY A 514 15.52 -24.67 21.69
CA GLY A 514 16.44 -25.74 22.05
C GLY A 514 15.98 -26.63 23.19
N TYR A 515 14.69 -26.61 23.53
CA TYR A 515 14.12 -27.45 24.58
C TYR A 515 13.78 -28.83 24.02
N ASP A 516 14.64 -29.82 24.30
CA ASP A 516 14.38 -31.23 23.99
C ASP A 516 14.19 -31.97 25.31
N GLY A 517 12.99 -32.49 25.56
CA GLY A 517 12.57 -33.00 26.88
C GLY A 517 13.28 -34.27 27.35
N GLN A 518 14.31 -34.76 26.65
CA GLN A 518 14.98 -36.04 26.94
C GLN A 518 16.51 -35.99 27.00
N ASP A 519 17.18 -34.94 26.51
CA ASP A 519 18.64 -34.83 26.56
C ASP A 519 19.07 -33.50 27.20
N GLU A 520 19.90 -33.55 28.25
CA GLU A 520 20.48 -32.38 28.93
C GLU A 520 21.37 -31.50 28.02
N VAL A 521 21.54 -31.90 26.75
CA VAL A 521 22.34 -31.22 25.74
C VAL A 521 21.41 -30.56 24.71
N MET A 522 21.24 -29.24 24.82
CA MET A 522 20.66 -28.42 23.76
C MET A 522 21.40 -28.70 22.44
N SER A 523 20.70 -29.17 21.42
CA SER A 523 21.21 -29.07 20.05
C SER A 523 21.47 -27.59 19.78
N SER A 524 22.61 -27.29 19.14
CA SER A 524 23.00 -25.90 18.90
C SER A 524 21.84 -25.17 18.23
N THR A 525 21.31 -24.11 18.87
CA THR A 525 20.35 -23.21 18.25
C THR A 525 20.82 -22.94 16.83
N SER A 526 19.98 -23.23 15.83
CA SER A 526 20.38 -23.06 14.42
C SER A 526 21.10 -21.73 14.25
N SER A 527 22.28 -21.73 13.61
CA SER A 527 23.11 -20.53 13.43
C SER A 527 22.41 -19.36 12.74
N SER A 528 21.18 -19.59 12.25
CA SER A 528 20.26 -18.65 11.61
C SER A 528 19.34 -17.89 12.61
N PHE A 529 19.21 -18.31 13.86
CA PHE A 529 18.31 -17.64 14.82
C PHE A 529 18.91 -16.33 15.37
N ARG A 530 18.25 -15.20 15.07
CA ARG A 530 18.71 -13.83 15.38
C ARG A 530 17.77 -13.15 16.36
N ALA A 531 18.23 -12.04 16.96
CA ALA A 531 17.44 -11.23 17.89
C ALA A 531 16.09 -10.76 17.28
N ASP A 532 16.07 -10.37 16.01
CA ASP A 532 14.85 -9.91 15.32
C ASP A 532 13.81 -11.03 15.19
N HIS A 533 14.28 -12.26 14.96
CA HIS A 533 13.44 -13.46 14.90
C HIS A 533 12.80 -13.76 16.25
N LEU A 534 13.55 -13.60 17.35
CA LEU A 534 12.98 -13.75 18.70
C LEU A 534 11.90 -12.71 18.97
N VAL A 535 12.14 -11.42 18.67
CA VAL A 535 11.15 -10.34 18.88
C VAL A 535 9.85 -10.65 18.12
N SER A 536 9.98 -11.17 16.91
CA SER A 536 8.84 -11.50 16.04
C SER A 536 8.08 -12.75 16.52
N LEU A 537 8.75 -13.63 17.28
CA LEU A 537 8.17 -14.84 17.86
C LEU A 537 7.47 -14.59 19.21
N LEU A 538 7.84 -13.52 19.95
CA LEU A 538 7.26 -13.20 21.26
C LEU A 538 5.71 -13.12 21.27
N PRO A 539 5.04 -12.48 20.28
CA PRO A 539 3.57 -12.46 20.24
C PRO A 539 2.97 -13.87 20.16
N ALA A 540 3.60 -14.76 19.38
CA ALA A 540 3.16 -16.14 19.24
C ALA A 540 3.34 -16.93 20.54
N ILE A 541 4.51 -16.80 21.19
CA ILE A 541 4.79 -17.42 22.49
C ILE A 541 3.78 -16.96 23.53
N TRP A 542 3.52 -15.65 23.62
CA TRP A 542 2.54 -15.11 24.56
C TRP A 542 1.11 -15.62 24.28
N GLY A 543 0.74 -15.72 23.00
CA GLY A 543 -0.53 -16.32 22.58
C GLY A 543 -0.64 -17.80 23.00
N PHE A 544 0.42 -18.58 22.80
CA PHE A 544 0.46 -20.00 23.19
C PHE A 544 0.38 -20.19 24.70
N LEU A 545 1.14 -19.41 25.48
CA LEU A 545 1.09 -19.46 26.95
C LEU A 545 -0.34 -19.27 27.49
N ASN A 546 -1.13 -18.38 26.88
CA ASN A 546 -2.50 -18.11 27.32
C ASN A 546 -3.56 -19.07 26.77
N CYS A 547 -3.22 -19.88 25.76
CA CYS A 547 -4.20 -20.72 25.06
C CYS A 547 -4.02 -22.23 25.26
N ILE A 548 -2.82 -22.68 25.63
CA ILE A 548 -2.42 -24.10 25.68
C ILE A 548 -2.41 -24.62 27.12
N GLU A 549 -2.68 -25.91 27.30
CA GLU A 549 -2.66 -26.58 28.61
C GLU A 549 -1.22 -26.79 29.13
N GLU A 550 -0.28 -27.14 28.23
CA GLU A 550 1.17 -27.24 28.48
C GLU A 550 1.89 -25.88 28.56
N SER A 551 1.26 -24.89 29.19
CA SER A 551 1.84 -23.54 29.28
C SER A 551 3.09 -23.47 30.17
N GLU A 552 3.22 -24.38 31.15
CA GLU A 552 4.36 -24.45 32.07
C GLU A 552 5.64 -24.90 31.36
N THR A 553 5.57 -25.94 30.52
CA THR A 553 6.73 -26.46 29.78
C THR A 553 7.26 -25.44 28.77
N LEU A 554 6.37 -24.70 28.11
CA LEU A 554 6.76 -23.61 27.21
C LEU A 554 7.41 -22.45 27.97
N PHE A 555 6.91 -22.11 29.15
CA PHE A 555 7.52 -21.06 29.99
C PHE A 555 8.89 -21.51 30.52
N GLU A 556 9.02 -22.75 30.98
CA GLU A 556 10.30 -23.35 31.37
C GLU A 556 11.32 -23.31 30.23
N ALA A 557 10.89 -23.62 29.00
CA ALA A 557 11.75 -23.51 27.81
C ALA A 557 12.25 -22.07 27.57
N VAL A 558 11.41 -21.05 27.78
CA VAL A 558 11.81 -19.63 27.65
C VAL A 558 12.81 -19.24 28.74
N VAL A 559 12.61 -19.70 29.97
CA VAL A 559 13.53 -19.46 31.10
C VAL A 559 14.87 -20.16 30.88
N GLU A 560 14.86 -21.42 30.43
CA GLU A 560 16.08 -22.17 30.13
C GLU A 560 16.87 -21.52 28.98
N PHE A 561 16.15 -21.08 27.95
CA PHE A 561 16.72 -20.34 26.83
C PHE A 561 17.39 -19.03 27.29
N GLN A 562 16.75 -18.28 28.19
CA GLN A 562 17.34 -17.08 28.79
C GLN A 562 18.62 -17.40 29.59
N ARG A 563 18.64 -18.51 30.33
CA ARG A 563 19.77 -18.92 31.17
C ARG A 563 20.98 -19.36 30.36
N ARG A 564 20.77 -20.08 29.25
CA ARG A 564 21.85 -20.68 28.42
C ARG A 564 22.22 -19.86 27.17
N CYS A 565 21.49 -18.78 26.86
CA CYS A 565 21.78 -17.91 25.71
C CYS A 565 23.19 -17.30 25.75
N GLN A 566 23.96 -17.49 24.68
CA GLN A 566 25.32 -16.97 24.52
C GLN A 566 25.36 -15.51 24.04
N THR A 567 24.35 -15.05 23.29
CA THR A 567 24.29 -13.70 22.73
C THR A 567 23.63 -12.71 23.71
N SER A 568 24.32 -11.60 24.00
CA SER A 568 23.85 -10.58 24.95
C SER A 568 22.51 -9.94 24.53
N SER A 569 22.28 -9.75 23.23
CA SER A 569 21.04 -9.14 22.69
C SER A 569 19.82 -10.03 22.89
N THR A 570 19.91 -11.30 22.48
CA THR A 570 18.83 -12.29 22.62
C THR A 570 18.51 -12.56 24.10
N LYS A 571 19.54 -12.62 24.96
CA LYS A 571 19.38 -12.73 26.41
C LYS A 571 18.63 -11.55 27.02
N LYS A 572 18.95 -10.32 26.58
CA LYS A 572 18.24 -9.11 27.04
C LYS A 572 16.77 -9.16 26.63
N ILE A 573 16.47 -9.50 25.37
CA ILE A 573 15.09 -9.59 24.87
C ILE A 573 14.27 -10.64 25.63
N ALA A 574 14.84 -11.82 25.89
CA ALA A 574 14.17 -12.86 26.68
C ALA A 574 13.94 -12.42 28.14
N SER A 575 14.91 -11.73 28.74
CA SER A 575 14.78 -11.19 30.10
C SER A 575 13.72 -10.09 30.17
N ASP A 576 13.73 -9.14 29.24
CA ASP A 576 12.73 -8.08 29.12
C ASP A 576 11.34 -8.69 28.93
N PHE A 577 11.20 -9.74 28.12
CA PHE A 577 9.93 -10.45 27.92
C PHE A 577 9.39 -11.06 29.23
N ILE A 578 10.23 -11.72 30.04
CA ILE A 578 9.81 -12.28 31.34
C ILE A 578 9.35 -11.15 32.28
N VAL A 579 10.10 -10.04 32.35
CA VAL A 579 9.71 -8.86 33.14
C VAL A 579 8.39 -8.25 32.66
N HIS A 580 8.16 -8.20 31.35
CA HIS A 580 6.89 -7.73 30.79
C HIS A 580 5.71 -8.64 31.17
N ILE A 581 5.91 -9.96 31.20
CA ILE A 581 4.89 -10.93 31.64
C ILE A 581 4.53 -10.70 33.12
N GLU A 582 5.52 -10.55 34.00
CA GLU A 582 5.24 -10.27 35.41
C GLU A 582 4.52 -8.94 35.60
N THR A 583 4.94 -7.91 34.86
CA THR A 583 4.35 -6.57 34.98
C THR A 583 2.91 -6.51 34.47
N ILE A 584 2.59 -7.23 33.38
CA ILE A 584 1.19 -7.29 32.91
C ILE A 584 0.31 -8.05 33.90
N GLN A 585 0.81 -9.15 34.48
CA GLN A 585 0.10 -9.91 35.50
C GLN A 585 -0.12 -9.11 36.80
N ALA A 586 0.81 -8.21 37.14
CA ALA A 586 0.68 -7.29 38.26
C ALA A 586 -0.32 -6.14 38.01
N THR A 587 -0.80 -5.96 36.77
CA THR A 587 -1.72 -4.86 36.42
C THR A 587 -3.17 -5.26 36.77
N PRO A 588 -3.92 -4.43 37.51
CA PRO A 588 -5.33 -4.70 37.76
C PRO A 588 -6.10 -4.72 36.43
N HIS A 589 -7.00 -5.69 36.25
CA HIS A 589 -7.75 -6.00 35.00
C HIS A 589 -7.01 -6.86 33.95
N TYR A 590 -6.01 -7.65 34.37
CA TYR A 590 -5.45 -8.72 33.53
C TYR A 590 -6.43 -9.90 33.41
N ASN A 591 -6.72 -10.31 32.17
CA ASN A 591 -7.68 -11.38 31.85
C ASN A 591 -7.07 -12.60 31.14
N GLY A 592 -5.74 -12.72 31.10
CA GLY A 592 -5.10 -13.90 30.53
C GLY A 592 -5.23 -15.14 31.41
N ARG A 593 -5.14 -16.32 30.80
CA ARG A 593 -5.22 -17.60 31.53
C ARG A 593 -3.90 -17.99 32.19
N PHE A 594 -2.79 -17.50 31.66
CA PHE A 594 -1.47 -17.83 32.15
C PHE A 594 -1.11 -16.95 33.35
N THR A 595 -0.77 -17.57 34.47
CA THR A 595 -0.26 -16.88 35.66
C THR A 595 1.03 -17.56 36.09
N ILE A 596 2.11 -16.80 36.28
CA ILE A 596 3.35 -17.36 36.82
C ILE A 596 3.05 -17.81 38.26
N PRO A 597 3.20 -19.11 38.60
CA PRO A 597 2.98 -19.56 39.96
C PRO A 597 4.00 -18.89 40.88
N ARG A 598 3.52 -18.28 41.98
CA ARG A 598 4.34 -17.55 42.98
C ARG A 598 5.50 -18.35 43.60
N GLN A 599 5.63 -19.64 43.30
CA GLN A 599 6.69 -20.52 43.80
C GLN A 599 7.91 -20.62 42.87
N SER A 600 7.85 -20.01 41.68
CA SER A 600 8.93 -20.06 40.67
C SER A 600 9.65 -18.72 40.46
N ALA A 601 9.42 -17.74 41.33
CA ALA A 601 10.07 -16.42 41.33
C ALA A 601 11.30 -16.38 42.24
#